data_AF-A0A522F5U9-F1
#
_entry.id   AF-A0A522F5U9-F1
#
_cell.length_a   1.000
_cell.length_b   1.000
_cell.length_c   1.000
_cell.angle_alpha   90.00
_cell.angle_beta   90.00
_cell.angle_gamma   90.00
#
_symmetry.space_group_name_H-M   'P 1'
#
loop_
_entity.id
_entity.type
_entity.pdbx_description
1 polymer ?
#
loop_
_entity_poly.entity_id
_entity_poly.type
_entity_poly.pdbx_seq_one_letter_code
_entity_poly.pdbx_strand_id
1 'polypeptide(L)'
;MKREIVLDGVTYKAKTGCGSVYITINENDGKPIEVFATLGKSGGCACAQLQAIGRLLSWGLSSGANIEKAAYTINGILCHEVDIDSGKLACPSAVANIIQKYIESKKVVEVKKLKTVILGNE
;
A
#
# COMPACT_ATOMS: atom_id res chain seq x y z
N MET A 1 -17.19 -4.11 9.78
CA MET A 1 -16.20 -3.22 10.41
C MET A 1 -16.78 -1.81 10.40
N LYS A 2 -16.83 -1.12 11.55
CA LYS A 2 -17.31 0.26 11.60
C LYS A 2 -16.19 1.18 11.12
N ARG A 3 -16.48 2.09 10.19
CA ARG A 3 -15.54 3.12 9.74
C ARG A 3 -15.70 4.34 10.65
N GLU A 4 -14.61 4.79 11.25
CA GLU A 4 -14.61 6.00 12.07
C GLU A 4 -14.65 7.27 11.23
N ILE A 5 -14.97 8.40 11.88
CA ILE A 5 -15.02 9.73 11.23
C ILE A 5 -13.62 10.18 10.82
N VAL A 6 -12.60 9.80 11.60
CA VAL A 6 -11.18 10.08 11.36
C VAL A 6 -10.45 8.75 11.32
N LEU A 7 -9.46 8.63 10.43
CA LEU A 7 -8.63 7.45 10.29
C LEU A 7 -7.17 7.87 10.36
N ASP A 8 -6.36 7.02 10.98
CA ASP A 8 -4.91 7.13 10.89
C ASP A 8 -4.45 6.55 9.56
N GLY A 9 -3.49 7.24 8.92
CA GLY A 9 -3.04 6.83 7.60
C GLY A 9 -1.60 7.25 7.31
N VAL A 10 -0.96 6.47 6.44
CA VAL A 10 0.39 6.73 5.96
C VAL A 10 0.39 6.82 4.45
N THR A 11 1.12 7.79 3.89
CA THR A 11 1.28 7.94 2.45
C THR A 11 2.73 7.69 2.05
N TYR A 12 2.93 6.76 1.12
CA TYR A 12 4.21 6.45 0.52
C TYR A 12 4.29 7.04 -0.88
N LYS A 13 5.43 7.65 -1.20
CA LYS A 13 5.77 8.01 -2.57
C LYS A 13 6.57 6.87 -3.21
N ALA A 14 6.12 6.40 -4.36
CA ALA A 14 6.82 5.42 -5.19
C ALA A 14 7.07 5.99 -6.59
N LYS A 15 8.18 5.61 -7.20
CA LYS A 15 8.50 5.96 -8.60
C LYS A 15 8.14 4.77 -9.49
N THR A 16 7.33 5.03 -10.51
CA THR A 16 6.92 4.05 -11.51
C THR A 16 7.33 4.54 -12.90
N GLY A 17 7.17 3.67 -13.89
CA GLY A 17 7.27 4.04 -15.31
C GLY A 17 6.41 5.26 -15.66
N CYS A 18 5.16 5.23 -15.22
CA CYS A 18 4.16 6.26 -15.52
C CYS A 18 4.37 7.58 -14.74
N GLY A 19 5.24 7.59 -13.71
CA GLY A 19 5.54 8.77 -12.92
C GLY A 19 5.62 8.53 -11.41
N SER A 20 5.46 9.59 -10.62
CA SER A 20 5.36 9.44 -9.16
C SER A 20 3.95 9.00 -8.78
N VAL A 21 3.84 7.93 -8.01
CA VAL A 21 2.59 7.43 -7.44
C VAL A 21 2.62 7.66 -5.94
N TYR A 22 1.50 8.10 -5.38
CA TYR A 22 1.28 8.27 -3.96
C TYR A 22 0.27 7.22 -3.51
N ILE A 23 0.72 6.31 -2.65
CA ILE A 23 -0.09 5.23 -2.11
C ILE A 23 -0.35 5.51 -0.64
N THR A 24 -1.63 5.69 -0.30
CA THR A 24 -2.10 5.94 1.06
C THR A 24 -2.75 4.68 1.59
N ILE A 25 -2.35 4.24 2.77
CA ILE A 25 -2.96 3.12 3.50
C ILE A 25 -3.55 3.71 4.76
N ASN A 26 -4.88 3.64 4.90
CA ASN A 26 -5.57 4.07 6.09
C ASN A 26 -5.98 2.86 6.92
N GLU A 27 -5.94 3.04 8.23
CA GLU A 27 -6.16 2.02 9.22
C GLU A 27 -7.29 2.41 10.18
N ASN A 28 -7.89 1.39 10.77
CA ASN A 28 -8.72 1.52 11.95
C ASN A 28 -8.27 0.47 12.96
N ASP A 29 -8.02 0.87 14.20
CA ASP A 29 -7.48 0.00 15.26
C ASP A 29 -6.23 -0.80 14.82
N GLY A 30 -5.32 -0.15 14.09
CA GLY A 30 -4.09 -0.78 13.58
C GLY A 30 -4.29 -1.77 12.42
N LYS A 31 -5.51 -1.91 11.90
CA LYS A 31 -5.83 -2.78 10.77
C LYS A 31 -6.08 -1.95 9.52
N PRO A 32 -5.46 -2.28 8.37
CA PRO A 32 -5.69 -1.55 7.14
C PRO A 32 -7.12 -1.77 6.65
N ILE A 33 -7.83 -0.68 6.35
CA ILE A 33 -9.23 -0.72 5.92
C ILE A 33 -9.43 -0.22 4.50
N GLU A 34 -8.53 0.63 4.00
CA GLU A 34 -8.57 1.16 2.65
C GLU A 34 -7.18 1.51 2.14
N VAL A 35 -7.05 1.47 0.81
CA VAL A 35 -5.85 1.84 0.09
C VAL A 35 -6.24 2.78 -1.04
N PHE A 36 -5.67 3.97 -1.05
CA PHE A 36 -5.77 4.89 -2.18
C PHE A 36 -4.44 4.94 -2.92
N ALA A 37 -4.52 5.04 -4.24
CA ALA A 37 -3.34 5.21 -5.07
C ALA A 37 -3.61 6.29 -6.11
N THR A 38 -2.77 7.32 -6.13
CA THR A 38 -2.91 8.47 -7.01
C THR A 38 -1.63 8.71 -7.79
N LEU A 39 -1.78 9.11 -9.05
CA LEU A 39 -0.65 9.55 -9.86
C LEU A 39 -0.42 11.04 -9.62
N GLY A 40 0.83 11.46 -9.44
CA GLY A 40 1.20 12.86 -9.21
C GLY A 40 1.01 13.79 -10.42
N LYS A 41 0.52 13.25 -11.54
CA LYS A 41 0.15 13.98 -12.76
C LYS A 41 -1.29 13.64 -13.09
N SER A 42 -2.01 14.56 -13.71
CA SER A 42 -3.44 14.37 -14.02
C SER A 42 -3.66 13.48 -15.25
N GLY A 43 -4.57 12.50 -15.13
CA GLY A 43 -5.19 11.78 -16.25
C GLY A 43 -4.49 10.50 -16.73
N GLY A 44 -5.06 9.89 -17.78
CA GLY A 44 -4.52 8.74 -18.50
C GLY A 44 -4.81 7.36 -17.90
N CYS A 45 -4.40 6.31 -18.64
CA CYS A 45 -4.63 4.92 -18.27
C CYS A 45 -4.03 4.55 -16.91
N ALA A 46 -2.86 5.09 -16.58
CA ALA A 46 -2.19 4.84 -15.30
C ALA A 46 -3.01 5.37 -14.11
N CYS A 47 -3.61 6.56 -14.24
CA CYS A 47 -4.48 7.12 -13.20
C CYS A 47 -5.76 6.28 -13.04
N ALA A 48 -6.40 5.88 -14.15
CA ALA A 48 -7.59 5.04 -14.13
C ALA A 48 -7.31 3.66 -13.49
N GLN A 49 -6.17 3.05 -13.85
CA GLN A 49 -5.73 1.77 -13.28
C GLN A 49 -5.47 1.88 -11.77
N LEU A 50 -4.76 2.91 -11.32
CA LEU A 50 -4.48 3.12 -9.90
C LEU A 50 -5.77 3.36 -9.09
N GLN A 51 -6.71 4.14 -9.63
CA GLN A 51 -8.01 4.34 -8.99
C GLN A 51 -8.81 3.04 -8.90
N ALA A 52 -8.83 2.24 -9.97
CA ALA A 52 -9.49 0.94 -9.97
C ALA A 52 -8.87 0.00 -8.92
N ILE A 53 -7.53 -0.09 -8.88
CA ILE A 53 -6.81 -0.91 -7.90
C ILE A 53 -7.10 -0.45 -6.47
N GLY A 54 -6.97 0.85 -6.18
CA GLY A 54 -7.24 1.38 -4.84
C GLY A 54 -8.68 1.12 -4.38
N ARG A 55 -9.66 1.33 -5.26
CA ARG A 55 -11.08 1.05 -4.95
C ARG A 55 -11.34 -0.42 -4.71
N LEU A 56 -10.79 -1.32 -5.54
CA LEU A 56 -10.96 -2.77 -5.39
C LEU A 56 -10.27 -3.29 -4.13
N LEU A 57 -9.06 -2.80 -3.82
CA LEU A 57 -8.37 -3.12 -2.58
C LEU A 57 -9.18 -2.66 -1.37
N SER A 58 -9.64 -1.40 -1.38
CA SER A 58 -10.44 -0.84 -0.28
C SER A 58 -11.76 -1.58 -0.07
N TRP A 59 -12.43 -1.97 -1.15
CA TRP A 59 -13.62 -2.81 -1.11
C TRP A 59 -13.32 -4.19 -0.53
N GLY A 60 -12.23 -4.83 -0.98
CA GLY A 60 -11.79 -6.11 -0.48
C GLY A 60 -11.48 -6.08 1.01
N LEU A 61 -10.72 -5.09 1.48
CA LEU A 61 -10.39 -4.91 2.90
C LEU A 61 -11.63 -4.68 3.76
N SER A 62 -12.56 -3.84 3.28
CA SER A 62 -13.85 -3.62 3.94
C SER A 62 -14.69 -4.91 4.02
N SER A 63 -14.46 -5.85 3.12
CA SER A 63 -15.10 -7.19 3.06
C SER A 63 -14.30 -8.28 3.79
N GLY A 64 -13.22 -7.95 4.49
CA GLY A 64 -12.40 -8.90 5.25
C GLY A 64 -11.29 -9.60 4.44
N ALA A 65 -10.95 -9.10 3.26
CA ALA A 65 -9.85 -9.65 2.47
C ALA A 65 -8.49 -9.46 3.17
N ASN A 66 -7.59 -10.42 2.94
CA ASN A 66 -6.21 -10.34 3.43
C ASN A 66 -5.37 -9.42 2.52
N ILE A 67 -4.84 -8.33 3.09
CA ILE A 67 -4.05 -7.34 2.34
C ILE A 67 -2.73 -7.91 1.80
N GLU A 68 -2.07 -8.82 2.53
CA GLU A 68 -0.82 -9.46 2.10
C GLU A 68 -1.09 -10.31 0.84
N LYS A 69 -2.19 -11.08 0.84
CA LYS A 69 -2.60 -11.89 -0.31
C LYS A 69 -2.98 -11.03 -1.51
N ALA A 70 -3.68 -9.92 -1.29
CA ALA A 70 -4.02 -8.99 -2.36
C ALA A 70 -2.77 -8.36 -2.99
N ALA A 71 -1.80 -7.96 -2.17
CA ALA A 71 -0.51 -7.45 -2.64
C ALA A 71 0.26 -8.52 -3.43
N TYR A 72 0.28 -9.75 -2.96
CA TYR A 72 0.89 -10.88 -3.68
C TYR A 72 0.25 -11.08 -5.07
N THR A 73 -1.07 -11.02 -5.18
CA THR A 73 -1.78 -11.23 -6.45
C THR A 73 -1.50 -10.15 -7.50
N ILE A 74 -1.34 -8.88 -7.08
CA ILE A 74 -1.07 -7.78 -8.03
C ILE A 74 0.42 -7.53 -8.25
N ASN A 75 1.29 -8.20 -7.49
CA ASN A 75 2.73 -8.16 -7.68
C ASN A 75 3.12 -8.90 -8.96
N GLY A 76 4.01 -8.30 -9.76
CA GLY A 76 4.44 -8.88 -11.04
C GLY A 76 3.55 -8.51 -12.23
N ILE A 77 2.42 -7.82 -12.03
CA ILE A 77 1.68 -7.23 -13.16
C ILE A 77 2.53 -6.10 -13.76
N LEU A 78 2.76 -6.17 -15.07
CA LEU A 78 3.57 -5.21 -15.83
C LEU A 78 2.70 -4.34 -16.76
N CYS A 79 3.25 -3.21 -17.20
CA CYS A 79 2.69 -2.39 -18.28
C CYS A 79 3.81 -1.96 -19.25
N HIS A 80 3.48 -1.22 -20.31
CA HIS A 80 4.43 -0.78 -21.33
C HIS A 80 5.42 0.31 -20.87
N GLU A 81 5.21 0.91 -19.70
CA GLU A 81 6.08 1.97 -19.15
C GLU A 81 7.18 1.42 -18.21
N VAL A 82 7.27 0.11 -18.02
CA VAL A 82 8.21 -0.51 -17.07
C VAL A 82 9.64 -0.45 -17.57
N ASP A 83 10.57 -0.19 -16.65
CA ASP A 83 12.01 -0.31 -16.89
C ASP A 83 12.64 -0.97 -15.67
N ILE A 84 12.91 -2.28 -15.81
CA ILE A 84 13.41 -3.14 -14.73
C ILE A 84 14.83 -2.73 -14.34
N ASP A 85 15.66 -2.37 -15.34
CA ASP A 85 17.06 -2.02 -15.13
C ASP A 85 17.20 -0.71 -14.34
N SER A 86 16.32 0.27 -14.58
CA SER A 86 16.29 1.51 -13.77
C SER A 86 15.42 1.41 -12.51
N GLY A 87 14.86 0.24 -12.21
CA GLY A 87 14.01 0.02 -11.03
C GLY A 87 12.64 0.71 -11.10
N LYS A 88 12.18 1.11 -12.29
CA LYS A 88 10.84 1.69 -12.49
C LYS A 88 9.81 0.57 -12.64
N LEU A 89 9.05 0.36 -11.58
CA LEU A 89 8.00 -0.63 -11.54
C LEU A 89 6.73 -0.18 -12.30
N ALA A 90 5.90 -1.15 -12.66
CA ALA A 90 4.53 -0.88 -13.11
C ALA A 90 3.68 -0.36 -11.95
N CYS A 91 2.60 0.36 -12.26
CA CYS A 91 1.68 0.90 -11.26
C CYS A 91 1.15 -0.15 -10.25
N PRO A 92 0.65 -1.33 -10.67
CA PRO A 92 0.16 -2.35 -9.73
C PRO A 92 1.26 -2.93 -8.86
N SER A 93 2.41 -3.26 -9.46
CA SER A 93 3.57 -3.80 -8.75
C SER A 93 4.15 -2.78 -7.76
N ALA A 94 4.08 -1.48 -8.05
CA ALA A 94 4.46 -0.44 -7.10
C ALA A 94 3.52 -0.38 -5.89
N VAL A 95 2.21 -0.53 -6.10
CA VAL A 95 1.23 -0.65 -5.00
C VAL A 95 1.53 -1.88 -4.16
N ALA A 96 1.76 -3.05 -4.78
CA ALA A 96 2.12 -4.29 -4.07
C ALA A 96 3.35 -4.12 -3.19
N ASN A 97 4.43 -3.55 -3.74
CA ASN A 97 5.68 -3.34 -3.00
C ASN A 97 5.50 -2.38 -1.82
N ILE A 98 4.72 -1.32 -1.99
CA ILE A 98 4.41 -0.42 -0.87
C ILE A 98 3.61 -1.12 0.22
N ILE A 99 2.61 -1.93 -0.15
CA ILE A 99 1.83 -2.70 0.83
C ILE A 99 2.75 -3.66 1.60
N GLN A 100 3.65 -4.37 0.92
CA GLN A 100 4.64 -5.25 1.57
C GLN A 100 5.53 -4.47 2.54
N LYS A 101 6.09 -3.33 2.11
CA LYS A 101 6.88 -2.45 2.97
C LYS A 101 6.10 -1.94 4.19
N TYR A 102 4.82 -1.63 4.00
CA TYR A 102 3.92 -1.23 5.08
C TYR A 102 3.77 -2.36 6.12
N ILE A 103 3.48 -3.59 5.67
CA ILE A 103 3.36 -4.78 6.53
C ILE A 103 4.67 -5.03 7.30
N GLU A 104 5.81 -4.98 6.62
CA GLU A 104 7.13 -5.16 7.24
C GLU A 104 7.38 -4.11 8.31
N SER A 105 7.03 -2.85 8.05
CA SER A 105 7.19 -1.76 9.02
C SER A 105 6.37 -2.00 10.29
N LYS A 106 5.15 -2.57 10.17
CA LYS A 106 4.32 -2.94 11.33
C LYS A 106 4.93 -4.07 12.14
N LYS A 107 5.45 -5.12 11.48
CA LYS A 107 6.15 -6.24 12.13
C LYS A 107 7.36 -5.75 12.94
N VAL A 108 8.14 -4.81 12.39
CA VAL A 108 9.29 -4.23 13.11
C VAL A 108 8.84 -3.45 14.36
N VAL A 109 7.76 -2.68 14.26
CA VAL A 109 7.21 -1.93 15.41
C VAL A 109 6.73 -2.88 16.50
N GLU A 110 6.03 -3.96 16.15
CA GLU A 110 5.59 -4.98 17.11
C GLU A 110 6.76 -5.65 17.82
N VAL A 111 7.80 -6.06 17.08
CA VAL A 111 9.01 -6.67 17.66
C VAL A 111 9.72 -5.72 18.62
N LYS A 112 9.84 -4.43 18.27
CA LYS A 112 10.43 -3.43 19.16
C LYS A 112 9.61 -3.25 20.43
N LYS A 113 8.28 -3.14 20.31
CA LYS A 113 7.36 -3.01 21.45
C LYS A 113 7.47 -4.22 22.39
N LEU A 114 7.52 -5.43 21.83
CA LEU A 114 7.74 -6.67 22.61
C LEU A 114 9.09 -6.67 23.31
N LYS A 115 10.17 -6.29 22.61
CA LYS A 115 11.51 -6.20 23.23
C LYS A 115 11.55 -5.20 24.39
N THR A 116 10.93 -4.03 24.24
CA THR A 116 10.82 -3.04 25.32
C THR A 116 10.04 -3.58 26.52
N VAL A 117 8.96 -4.33 26.27
CA VAL A 117 8.16 -4.94 27.35
C VAL A 117 8.93 -6.06 28.07
N ILE A 118 9.70 -6.87 27.34
CA ILE A 118 10.40 -8.04 27.90
C ILE A 118 11.72 -7.65 28.56
N LEU A 119 12.44 -6.66 28.02
CA LEU A 119 13.76 -6.26 28.52
C LEU A 119 13.72 -5.20 29.62
N GLY A 120 12.53 -4.64 29.92
CA GLY A 120 12.40 -3.55 30.88
C GLY A 120 13.00 -2.25 30.35
N ASN A 121 12.35 -1.12 30.61
CA ASN A 121 12.98 0.17 30.38
C ASN A 121 14.16 0.31 31.35
N GLU A 122 15.38 0.45 30.84
CA GLU A 122 16.45 1.16 31.55
C GLU A 122 16.12 2.66 31.64
#